data_AF-A0A1G6CY89-F1
#
_entry.id   AF-A0A1G6CY89-F1
#
_cell.length_a   1.000
_cell.length_b   1.000
_cell.length_c   1.000
_cell.angle_alpha   90.00
_cell.angle_beta   90.00
_cell.angle_gamma   90.00
#
_symmetry.space_group_name_H-M   'P 1'
#
loop_
_entity.id
_entity.type
_entity.pdbx_description
1 polymer ?
#
loop_
_entity_poly.entity_id
_entity_poly.type
_entity_poly.pdbx_seq_one_letter_code
_entity_poly.pdbx_strand_id
1 'polypeptide(L)'
;METNLSLFNQINSLSYWFLIETNYKSSIVFDSDKDSYFIQIKKSGQILYTHHISHFSKKNKRFLQFELRSVVESLLHIKQTIDARAA
;
A
#
# COMPACT_ATOMS: atom_id res chain seq x y z
N MET A 1 6.26 15.17 10.08
CA MET A 1 5.10 14.31 10.46
C MET A 1 4.07 14.31 9.34
N GLU A 2 3.83 15.44 8.69
CA GLU A 2 2.96 15.61 7.52
C GLU A 2 3.29 14.70 6.32
N THR A 3 4.57 14.45 6.03
CA THR A 3 4.95 13.66 4.85
C THR A 3 4.51 12.19 4.94
N ASN A 4 4.62 11.57 6.11
CA ASN A 4 4.15 10.19 6.29
C ASN A 4 2.62 10.13 6.22
N LEU A 5 1.93 11.12 6.78
CA LEU A 5 0.46 11.24 6.68
C LEU A 5 0.01 11.34 5.20
N SER A 6 0.71 12.15 4.40
CA SER A 6 0.45 12.24 2.95
C SER A 6 0.66 10.88 2.26
N LEU A 7 1.72 10.13 2.60
CA LEU A 7 1.96 8.81 2.03
C LEU A 7 0.86 7.80 2.42
N PHE A 8 0.40 7.80 3.67
CA PHE A 8 -0.74 6.96 4.08
C PHE A 8 -2.00 7.32 3.31
N ASN A 9 -2.29 8.61 3.14
CA ASN A 9 -3.44 9.05 2.37
C ASN A 9 -3.35 8.59 0.91
N GLN A 10 -2.16 8.66 0.29
CA GLN A 10 -1.95 8.15 -1.07
C GLN A 10 -2.17 6.63 -1.16
N ILE A 11 -1.63 5.85 -0.21
CA ILE A 11 -1.84 4.40 -0.15
C ILE A 11 -3.33 4.07 -0.02
N ASN A 12 -4.05 4.78 0.86
CA ASN A 12 -5.48 4.59 1.09
C ASN A 12 -6.30 4.93 -0.16
N SER A 13 -6.01 6.07 -0.82
CA SER A 13 -6.68 6.48 -2.05
C SER A 13 -6.48 5.48 -3.19
N LEU A 14 -5.25 4.98 -3.37
CA LEU A 14 -4.96 3.93 -4.37
C LEU A 14 -5.69 2.63 -4.05
N SER A 15 -5.72 2.25 -2.77
CA SER A 15 -6.41 1.05 -2.31
C SER A 15 -7.91 1.10 -2.53
N TYR A 16 -8.51 2.28 -2.35
CA TYR A 16 -9.91 2.53 -2.66
C TYR A 16 -10.17 2.47 -4.17
N TRP A 17 -9.30 3.08 -4.99
CA TRP A 17 -9.39 3.01 -6.45
C TRP A 17 -9.36 1.56 -6.96
N PHE A 18 -8.45 0.72 -6.43
CA PHE A 18 -8.39 -0.71 -6.78
C PHE A 18 -9.70 -1.44 -6.52
N LEU A 19 -10.34 -1.15 -5.40
CA LEU A 19 -11.62 -1.77 -5.02
C LEU A 19 -12.73 -1.37 -5.98
N ILE A 20 -12.88 -0.07 -6.25
CA ILE A 20 -14.01 0.48 -7.00
C ILE A 20 -13.88 0.22 -8.51
N GLU A 21 -12.70 0.45 -9.09
CA GLU A 21 -12.54 0.47 -10.55
C GLU A 21 -12.18 -0.89 -11.16
N THR A 22 -11.64 -1.83 -10.36
CA THR A 22 -10.98 -3.01 -10.92
C THR A 22 -11.38 -4.34 -10.26
N ASN A 23 -12.13 -4.30 -9.15
CA ASN A 23 -12.45 -5.44 -8.27
C ASN A 23 -11.19 -6.09 -7.63
N TYR A 24 -10.10 -5.34 -7.52
CA TYR A 24 -8.90 -5.77 -6.79
C TYR A 24 -9.14 -5.47 -5.31
N LYS A 25 -8.97 -6.46 -4.46
CA LYS A 25 -9.16 -6.29 -3.01
C LYS A 25 -7.85 -5.85 -2.37
N SER A 26 -7.89 -4.71 -1.72
CA SER A 26 -6.79 -4.18 -0.91
C SER A 26 -7.05 -4.50 0.57
N SER A 27 -6.04 -4.98 1.27
CA SER A 27 -6.06 -5.17 2.73
C SER A 27 -4.90 -4.37 3.31
N ILE A 28 -5.23 -3.36 4.10
CA ILE A 28 -4.28 -2.54 4.84
C ILE A 28 -4.55 -2.79 6.32
N VAL A 29 -3.54 -3.23 7.07
CA VAL A 29 -3.67 -3.53 8.49
C VAL A 29 -2.51 -2.86 9.23
N PHE A 30 -2.85 -2.07 10.25
CA PHE A 30 -1.91 -1.68 11.28
C PHE A 30 -2.16 -2.55 12.50
N ASP A 31 -1.20 -3.41 12.83
CA ASP A 31 -1.24 -4.31 13.98
C ASP A 31 -0.40 -3.67 15.09
N SER A 32 -1.07 -3.08 16.08
CA SER A 32 -0.43 -2.42 17.22
C SER A 32 0.29 -3.40 18.15
N ASP A 33 -0.21 -4.64 18.25
CA ASP A 33 0.36 -5.66 19.13
C ASP A 33 1.69 -6.16 18.58
N LYS A 34 1.76 -6.31 17.24
CA LYS A 34 2.99 -6.69 16.53
C LYS A 34 3.85 -5.50 16.10
N ASP A 35 3.41 -4.27 16.38
CA ASP A 35 4.04 -3.03 15.90
C ASP A 35 4.37 -3.11 14.40
N SER A 36 3.36 -3.44 13.59
CA SER A 36 3.56 -3.71 12.17
C SER A 36 2.50 -3.08 11.28
N TYR A 37 2.90 -2.76 10.06
CA TYR A 37 2.01 -2.26 9.03
C TYR A 37 2.09 -3.17 7.81
N PHE A 38 0.93 -3.65 7.39
CA PHE A 38 0.80 -4.65 6.35
C PHE A 38 -0.11 -4.15 5.24
N ILE A 39 0.30 -4.40 4.01
CA ILE A 39 -0.48 -4.11 2.80
C ILE A 39 -0.50 -5.35 1.92
N GLN A 40 -1.67 -5.68 1.39
CA GLN A 40 -1.85 -6.76 0.43
C GLN A 40 -2.86 -6.35 -0.64
N ILE A 41 -2.52 -6.59 -1.90
CA ILE A 41 -3.42 -6.44 -3.05
C ILE A 41 -3.65 -7.82 -3.64
N LYS A 42 -4.92 -8.20 -3.83
CA LYS A 42 -5.31 -9.48 -4.41
C LYS A 42 -6.37 -9.33 -5.49
N LYS A 43 -6.34 -10.21 -6.50
CA LYS A 43 -7.37 -10.33 -7.54
C LYS A 43 -7.78 -11.78 -7.67
N SER A 44 -9.08 -12.07 -7.61
CA SER A 44 -9.62 -13.44 -7.79
C SER A 44 -8.92 -14.52 -6.95
N GLY A 45 -8.53 -14.18 -5.71
CA GLY A 45 -7.83 -15.09 -4.79
C GLY A 45 -6.31 -15.14 -4.94
N GLN A 46 -5.73 -14.55 -6.00
CA GLN A 46 -4.28 -14.46 -6.19
C GLN A 46 -3.72 -13.18 -5.56
N ILE A 47 -2.62 -13.30 -4.82
CA ILE A 47 -1.89 -12.17 -4.26
C ILE A 47 -1.02 -11.57 -5.37
N LEU A 48 -1.19 -10.28 -5.62
CA LEU A 48 -0.42 -9.55 -6.64
C LEU A 48 0.67 -8.69 -6.02
N TYR A 49 0.44 -8.24 -4.79
CA TYR A 49 1.40 -7.46 -4.05
C TYR A 49 1.21 -7.69 -2.56
N THR A 50 2.32 -7.78 -1.83
CA THR A 50 2.32 -7.74 -0.38
C THR A 50 3.53 -6.98 0.11
N HIS A 51 3.34 -6.19 1.15
CA HIS A 51 4.42 -5.48 1.82
C HIS A 51 4.17 -5.48 3.32
N HIS A 52 5.22 -5.73 4.08
CA HIS A 52 5.18 -5.81 5.53
C HIS A 52 6.29 -4.94 6.12
N ILE A 53 5.90 -3.94 6.89
CA ILE A 53 6.78 -3.06 7.65
C ILE A 53 6.73 -3.50 9.11
N SER A 54 7.78 -4.20 9.55
CA SER A 54 7.96 -4.55 10.96
C SER A 54 8.51 -3.38 11.78
N HIS A 55 8.28 -3.40 13.10
CA HIS A 55 8.82 -2.43 14.05
C HIS A 55 8.45 -0.99 13.69
N PHE A 56 7.20 -0.79 13.27
CA PHE A 56 6.73 0.42 12.61
C PHE A 56 6.93 1.68 13.45
N SER A 57 6.58 1.64 14.74
CA SER A 57 6.76 2.76 15.67
C SER A 57 8.22 3.02 16.03
N LYS A 58 9.07 1.99 15.99
CA LYS A 58 10.50 2.06 16.34
C LYS A 58 11.41 2.37 15.14
N LYS A 59 10.88 2.30 13.91
CA LYS A 59 11.65 2.51 12.69
C LYS A 59 12.08 3.98 12.55
N ASN A 60 13.30 4.19 12.07
CA ASN A 60 13.80 5.53 11.80
C ASN A 60 12.89 6.24 10.77
N LYS A 61 12.51 7.49 11.06
CA LYS A 61 11.53 8.26 10.26
C LYS A 61 11.86 8.32 8.77
N ARG A 62 13.14 8.46 8.40
CA ARG A 62 13.57 8.51 6.98
C ARG A 62 13.42 7.16 6.29
N PHE A 63 13.78 6.09 6.99
CA PHE A 63 13.60 4.72 6.48
C PHE A 63 12.13 4.36 6.34
N LEU A 64 11.30 4.71 7.34
CA LEU A 64 9.85 4.52 7.25
C LEU A 64 9.27 5.29 6.07
N GLN A 65 9.66 6.55 5.88
CA GLN A 65 9.21 7.35 4.75
C GLN A 65 9.63 6.74 3.40
N PHE A 66 10.86 6.23 3.30
CA PHE A 66 11.34 5.55 2.10
C PHE A 66 10.53 4.29 1.78
N GLU A 67 10.25 3.45 2.78
CA GLU A 67 9.42 2.26 2.58
C GLU A 67 7.99 2.63 2.19
N LEU A 68 7.36 3.60 2.85
CA LEU A 68 6.02 4.06 2.49
C LEU A 68 5.98 4.62 1.06
N ARG A 69 7.02 5.33 0.63
CA ARG A 69 7.15 5.81 -0.75
C ARG A 69 7.28 4.65 -1.74
N SER A 70 8.11 3.66 -1.44
CA SER A 70 8.26 2.45 -2.26
C SER A 70 6.93 1.70 -2.42
N VAL A 71 6.12 1.67 -1.35
CA VAL A 71 4.76 1.12 -1.43
C VAL A 71 3.88 1.94 -2.38
N VAL A 72 3.83 3.26 -2.22
CA VAL A 72 3.06 4.13 -3.13
C VAL A 72 3.46 3.92 -4.59
N GLU A 73 4.77 3.88 -4.88
CA GLU A 73 5.30 3.66 -6.23
C GLU A 73 4.90 2.28 -6.79
N SER A 74 4.95 1.24 -5.95
CA SER A 74 4.51 -0.11 -6.33
C SER A 74 3.01 -0.14 -6.66
N LEU A 75 2.17 0.51 -5.85
CA LEU A 75 0.73 0.60 -6.10
C LEU A 75 0.44 1.41 -7.38
N LEU A 76 1.12 2.53 -7.60
CA LEU A 76 0.98 3.31 -8.84
C LEU A 76 1.34 2.48 -10.09
N HIS A 77 2.41 1.69 -10.03
CA HIS A 77 2.79 0.82 -11.13
C HIS A 77 1.72 -0.27 -11.41
N ILE A 78 1.11 -0.83 -10.35
CA ILE A 78 -0.02 -1.76 -10.50
C ILE A 78 -1.20 -1.07 -11.17
N LYS A 79 -1.55 0.15 -10.73
CA LYS A 79 -2.62 0.95 -11.34
C LYS A 79 -2.35 1.18 -12.83
N GLN A 80 -1.16 1.65 -13.18
CA GLN A 80 -0.77 1.89 -14.59
C GLN A 80 -0.86 0.62 -15.43
N THR A 81 -0.44 -0.52 -14.88
CA THR A 81 -0.54 -1.82 -15.56
C THR A 81 -2.00 -2.22 -15.80
N ILE A 82 -2.92 -1.86 -14.91
CA ILE A 82 -4.36 -2.13 -15.09
C ILE A 82 -4.95 -1.20 -16.15
N ASP A 83 -4.69 0.10 -16.04
CA ASP A 83 -5.18 1.10 -17.02
C ASP A 83 -4.70 0.75 -18.44
N ALA A 84 -3.42 0.37 -18.60
CA ALA A 84 -2.85 -0.02 -19.89
C ALA A 84 -3.45 -1.30 -20.50
N ARG A 85 -4.06 -2.18 -19.67
CA ARG A 85 -4.77 -3.38 -20.14
C ARG A 85 -6.25 -3.13 -20.43
N ALA A 86 -6.79 -2.01 -19.97
CA ALA A 86 -8.18 -1.61 -20.19
C ALA A 86 -8.35 -0.72 -21.43
N ALA A 87 -7.25 -0.18 -21.97
CA ALA A 87 -7.18 0.50 -23.26
C ALA A 87 -7.05 -0.50 -24.43
#